data_AF-A0A8T1SPH4-F1
#
_entry.id   AF-A0A8T1SPH4-F1
#
_cell.length_a   1.000
_cell.length_b   1.000
_cell.length_c   1.000
_cell.angle_alpha   90.00
_cell.angle_beta   90.00
_cell.angle_gamma   90.00
#
_symmetry.space_group_name_H-M   'P 1'
#
loop_
_entity.id
_entity.type
_entity.pdbx_description
1 polymer ?
#
loop_
_entity_poly.entity_id
_entity_poly.type
_entity_poly.pdbx_seq_one_letter_code
_entity_poly.pdbx_strand_id
1 'polypeptide(L)'
;MVNDGVEDLRLKYIQLIYQNYESGKAAYVEALPGQLRPFENLLSKNHGGKAFIVGDHISFADYNLVELMRNHLVLAAGCLASCPLLAAYVERVSARPHLRTYLESAAHCDRPINGNGKQ
;
A
#
# COMPACT_ATOMS: atom_id res chain seq x y z
N MET A 1 3.58 -2.32 16.42
CA MET A 1 3.01 -3.50 15.70
C MET A 1 3.03 -3.23 14.20
N VAL A 2 2.84 -4.22 13.32
CA VAL A 2 2.86 -4.02 11.85
C VAL A 2 1.90 -2.93 11.39
N ASN A 3 0.68 -2.90 11.96
CA ASN A 3 -0.32 -1.90 11.65
C ASN A 3 0.16 -0.47 11.92
N ASP A 4 0.87 -0.23 13.03
CA ASP A 4 1.37 1.10 13.37
C ASP A 4 2.38 1.59 12.32
N GLY A 5 3.19 0.68 11.75
CA GLY A 5 4.09 1.03 10.65
C GLY A 5 3.36 1.39 9.35
N VAL A 6 2.18 0.79 9.10
CA VAL A 6 1.30 1.19 7.98
C VAL A 6 0.75 2.59 8.23
N GLU A 7 0.30 2.88 9.45
CA GLU A 7 -0.23 4.19 9.82
C GLU A 7 0.84 5.29 9.80
N ASP A 8 2.07 5.01 10.21
CA ASP A 8 3.19 5.96 10.09
C ASP A 8 3.45 6.36 8.63
N LEU A 9 3.37 5.40 7.69
CA LEU A 9 3.48 5.70 6.27
C LEU A 9 2.23 6.44 5.74
N ARG A 10 1.03 6.06 6.21
CA ARG A 10 -0.22 6.74 5.86
C ARG A 10 -0.21 8.21 6.27
N LEU A 11 0.31 8.53 7.45
CA LEU A 11 0.44 9.92 7.90
C LEU A 11 1.35 10.73 6.98
N LYS A 12 2.48 10.17 6.53
CA LYS A 12 3.38 10.82 5.56
C LYS A 12 2.69 11.01 4.21
N TYR A 13 1.94 10.02 3.73
CA TYR A 13 1.14 10.12 2.51
C TYR A 13 0.11 11.26 2.62
N ILE A 14 -0.67 11.30 3.70
CA ILE A 14 -1.68 12.34 3.93
C ILE A 14 -1.04 13.73 4.01
N GLN A 15 0.10 13.87 4.70
CA GLN A 15 0.84 15.13 4.74
C GLN A 15 1.26 15.59 3.34
N LEU A 16 1.79 14.66 2.51
CA LEU A 16 2.09 14.97 1.11
C LEU A 16 0.82 15.46 0.38
N ILE A 17 -0.23 14.64 0.36
CA ILE A 17 -1.46 14.88 -0.41
C ILE A 17 -2.10 16.22 -0.06
N TYR A 18 -2.20 16.54 1.23
CA TYR A 18 -2.97 17.70 1.69
C TYR A 18 -2.14 18.96 1.94
N GLN A 19 -0.84 18.85 2.19
CA GLN A 19 -0.04 19.99 2.62
C GLN A 19 1.08 20.36 1.65
N ASN A 20 1.64 19.42 0.88
CA ASN A 20 2.85 19.70 0.09
C ASN A 20 2.95 18.89 -1.21
N TYR A 21 1.83 18.66 -1.90
CA TYR A 21 1.80 17.74 -3.04
C TYR A 21 2.74 18.16 -4.19
N GLU A 22 2.61 19.39 -4.70
CA GLU A 22 3.37 19.82 -5.88
C GLU A 22 4.89 19.85 -5.64
N SER A 23 5.32 20.45 -4.53
CA SER A 23 6.75 20.61 -4.22
C SER A 23 7.36 19.37 -3.55
N GLY A 24 6.56 18.57 -2.85
CA GLY A 24 7.04 17.45 -2.04
C GLY A 24 7.00 16.08 -2.74
N LYS A 25 6.22 15.93 -3.83
CA LYS A 25 6.00 14.62 -4.45
C LYS A 25 7.29 13.95 -4.92
N ALA A 26 8.20 14.69 -5.56
CA ALA A 26 9.44 14.13 -6.06
C ALA A 26 10.30 13.52 -4.93
N ALA A 27 10.56 14.29 -3.87
CA ALA A 27 11.33 13.83 -2.72
C ALA A 27 10.64 12.68 -1.97
N TYR A 28 9.31 12.72 -1.87
CA TYR A 28 8.53 11.63 -1.27
C TYR A 28 8.72 10.33 -2.04
N VAL A 29 8.58 10.37 -3.37
CA VAL A 29 8.72 9.19 -4.23
C VAL A 29 10.15 8.65 -4.23
N GLU A 30 11.15 9.53 -4.17
CA GLU A 30 12.56 9.14 -4.02
C GLU A 30 12.83 8.40 -2.71
N ALA A 31 12.22 8.84 -1.60
CA ALA A 31 12.37 8.20 -0.29
C ALA A 31 11.52 6.92 -0.13
N LEU A 32 10.49 6.74 -0.96
CA LEU A 32 9.48 5.68 -0.82
C LEU A 32 10.06 4.26 -0.77
N PRO A 33 11.03 3.84 -1.63
CA PRO A 33 11.64 2.51 -1.53
C PRO A 33 12.21 2.20 -0.13
N GLY A 34 12.78 3.20 0.54
CA GLY A 34 13.28 3.07 1.91
C GLY A 34 12.16 2.86 2.93
N GLN A 35 11.01 3.51 2.73
CA GLN A 35 9.82 3.34 3.57
C GLN A 35 9.10 2.01 3.36
N LEU A 36 9.22 1.41 2.16
CA LEU A 36 8.58 0.14 1.81
C LEU A 36 9.39 -1.09 2.25
N ARG A 37 10.71 -0.96 2.34
CA ARG A 37 11.64 -2.05 2.71
C ARG A 37 11.28 -2.79 4.00
N PRO A 38 10.77 -2.15 5.08
CA PRO A 38 10.35 -2.87 6.27
C PRO A 38 9.25 -3.92 5.99
N PHE A 39 8.28 -3.62 5.11
CA PHE A 39 7.21 -4.57 4.77
C PHE A 39 7.74 -5.73 3.93
N GLU A 40 8.62 -5.46 2.96
CA GLU A 40 9.35 -6.48 2.21
C GLU A 40 10.10 -7.45 3.15
N ASN A 41 10.80 -6.88 4.14
CA ASN A 41 11.55 -7.65 5.14
C ASN A 41 10.65 -8.45 6.10
N LEU A 42 9.44 -7.98 6.38
CA LEU A 42 8.48 -8.73 7.18
C LEU A 42 7.93 -9.91 6.39
N LEU A 43 7.56 -9.69 5.13
CA LEU A 43 7.10 -10.74 4.23
C LEU A 43 8.16 -11.81 4.03
N SER A 44 9.42 -11.43 3.83
CA SER A 44 10.51 -12.42 3.65
C SER A 44 10.68 -13.35 4.86
N LYS A 45 10.40 -12.85 6.07
CA LYS A 45 10.46 -13.63 7.32
C LYS A 45 9.22 -14.49 7.57
N ASN A 46 8.10 -14.21 6.90
CA ASN A 46 6.85 -14.96 7.06
C ASN A 46 6.58 -15.85 5.84
N HIS A 47 6.99 -17.12 5.92
CA HIS A 47 6.84 -18.10 4.84
C HIS A 47 7.39 -17.63 3.47
N GLY A 48 8.43 -16.79 3.47
CA GLY A 48 9.02 -16.23 2.26
C GLY A 48 8.02 -15.40 1.43
N GLY A 49 7.11 -14.68 2.07
CA GLY A 49 6.11 -13.81 1.44
C GLY A 49 4.91 -14.55 0.85
N LYS A 50 4.81 -15.87 1.05
CA LYS A 50 3.73 -16.70 0.51
C LYS A 50 2.46 -16.65 1.37
N ALA A 51 2.60 -16.31 2.65
CA ALA A 51 1.50 -16.11 3.59
C ALA A 51 1.11 -14.62 3.68
N PHE A 52 0.41 -14.21 4.75
CA PHE A 52 -0.04 -12.83 4.97
C PHE A 52 1.07 -11.96 5.57
N ILE A 53 0.79 -10.68 5.89
CA ILE A 53 1.81 -9.82 6.50
C ILE A 53 2.23 -10.33 7.89
N VAL A 54 1.34 -11.03 8.59
CA VAL A 54 1.61 -11.74 9.86
C VAL A 54 0.90 -13.09 9.85
N GLY A 55 1.65 -14.17 10.04
CA GLY A 55 1.10 -15.53 10.12
C GLY A 55 0.42 -16.01 8.83
N ASP A 56 -0.40 -17.06 8.97
CA ASP A 56 -1.02 -17.77 7.84
C ASP A 56 -2.46 -17.37 7.55
N HIS A 57 -3.04 -16.51 8.38
CA HIS A 57 -4.43 -16.07 8.26
C HIS A 57 -4.49 -14.58 7.97
N ILE A 58 -5.45 -14.19 7.13
CA ILE A 58 -5.68 -12.79 6.83
C ILE A 58 -6.14 -12.04 8.09
N SER A 59 -5.68 -10.80 8.22
CA SER A 59 -5.99 -9.91 9.33
C SER A 59 -6.39 -8.53 8.84
N PHE A 60 -6.84 -7.65 9.76
CA PHE A 60 -7.13 -6.26 9.42
C PHE A 60 -5.89 -5.50 8.91
N ALA A 61 -4.69 -5.87 9.38
CA ALA A 61 -3.44 -5.25 8.95
C ALA A 61 -3.15 -5.51 7.47
N ASP A 62 -3.58 -6.65 6.93
CA ASP A 62 -3.42 -6.98 5.51
C ASP A 62 -4.23 -6.03 4.63
N TYR A 63 -5.50 -5.79 4.98
CA TYR A 63 -6.36 -4.87 4.25
C TYR A 63 -5.82 -3.44 4.32
N ASN A 64 -5.35 -3.02 5.50
CA ASN A 64 -4.77 -1.69 5.70
C ASN A 64 -3.53 -1.48 4.81
N LEU A 65 -2.61 -2.46 4.81
CA LEU A 65 -1.41 -2.41 3.99
C LEU A 65 -1.73 -2.43 2.49
N VAL A 66 -2.63 -3.32 2.03
CA VAL A 66 -2.98 -3.44 0.61
C VAL A 66 -3.63 -2.15 0.10
N GLU A 67 -4.55 -1.56 0.86
CA GLU A 67 -5.16 -0.28 0.50
C GLU A 67 -4.08 0.81 0.35
N LEU A 68 -3.17 0.94 1.32
CA LEU A 68 -2.12 1.94 1.26
C LEU A 68 -1.16 1.72 0.09
N MET A 69 -0.80 0.46 -0.21
CA MET A 69 0.06 0.14 -1.35
C MET A 69 -0.62 0.44 -2.69
N ARG A 70 -1.93 0.20 -2.82
CA ARG A 70 -2.68 0.55 -4.02
C ARG A 70 -2.72 2.06 -4.23
N ASN A 71 -2.86 2.86 -3.18
CA ASN A 71 -2.77 4.32 -3.27
C ASN A 71 -1.38 4.77 -3.73
N HIS A 72 -0.31 4.14 -3.22
CA HIS A 72 1.05 4.44 -3.65
C HIS A 72 1.33 4.03 -5.10
N LEU A 73 0.71 2.95 -5.61
CA LEU A 73 0.79 2.57 -7.02
C LEU A 73 0.12 3.59 -7.94
N VAL A 74 -0.96 4.25 -7.47
CA VAL A 74 -1.59 5.38 -8.19
C VAL A 74 -0.69 6.62 -8.13
N LEU A 75 -0.13 6.94 -6.96
CA LEU A 75 0.76 8.09 -6.76
C LEU A 75 2.02 8.01 -7.63
N ALA A 76 2.65 6.83 -7.64
CA ALA A 76 3.93 6.54 -8.29
C ALA A 76 3.93 5.11 -8.86
N ALA A 77 3.58 5.01 -10.15
CA ALA A 77 3.61 3.76 -10.89
C ALA A 77 5.00 3.09 -10.78
N GLY A 78 5.01 1.80 -10.44
CA GLY A 78 6.26 1.04 -10.29
C GLY A 78 6.99 1.24 -8.96
N CYS A 79 6.42 1.96 -7.98
CA CYS A 79 7.06 2.14 -6.66
C CYS A 79 7.41 0.83 -5.93
N LEU A 80 6.74 -0.28 -6.26
CA LEU A 80 7.01 -1.60 -5.71
C LEU A 80 8.11 -2.39 -6.44
N ALA A 81 8.71 -1.86 -7.51
CA ALA A 81 9.68 -2.60 -8.33
C ALA A 81 10.92 -3.10 -7.55
N SER A 82 11.27 -2.41 -6.47
CA SER A 82 12.38 -2.80 -5.57
C SER A 82 11.97 -3.74 -4.43
N CYS A 83 10.67 -4.05 -4.29
CA CYS A 83 10.08 -4.86 -3.23
C CYS A 83 9.21 -5.98 -3.85
N PRO A 84 9.83 -7.01 -4.47
CA PRO A 84 9.11 -8.00 -5.25
C PRO A 84 8.15 -8.86 -4.41
N LEU A 85 8.47 -9.17 -3.14
CA LEU A 85 7.54 -9.92 -2.28
C LEU A 85 6.31 -9.07 -1.96
N LEU A 86 6.51 -7.79 -1.67
CA LEU A 86 5.42 -6.84 -1.43
C LEU A 86 4.54 -6.67 -2.67
N ALA A 87 5.14 -6.54 -3.86
CA ALA A 87 4.39 -6.49 -5.11
C ALA A 87 3.52 -7.74 -5.32
N ALA A 88 4.11 -8.94 -5.19
CA ALA A 88 3.39 -10.19 -5.32
C ALA A 88 2.30 -10.37 -4.23
N TYR A 89 2.57 -9.90 -3.02
CA TYR A 89 1.62 -9.89 -1.91
C TYR A 89 0.40 -9.00 -2.23
N VAL A 90 0.61 -7.77 -2.71
CA VAL A 90 -0.48 -6.83 -3.06
C VAL A 90 -1.37 -7.42 -4.14
N GLU A 91 -0.78 -7.99 -5.19
CA GLU A 91 -1.51 -8.66 -6.26
C GLU A 91 -2.33 -9.85 -5.74
N ARG A 92 -1.70 -10.75 -4.98
CA ARG A 92 -2.36 -11.95 -4.45
C ARG A 92 -3.52 -11.61 -3.52
N VAL A 93 -3.34 -10.66 -2.61
CA VAL A 93 -4.42 -10.27 -1.67
C VAL A 93 -5.54 -9.56 -2.42
N SER A 94 -5.23 -8.65 -3.35
CA SER A 94 -6.22 -7.95 -4.17
C SER A 94 -7.04 -8.90 -5.06
N ALA A 95 -6.43 -10.00 -5.52
CA ALA A 95 -7.08 -10.99 -6.36
C ALA A 95 -8.08 -11.92 -5.62
N ARG A 96 -8.18 -11.83 -4.29
CA ARG A 96 -9.13 -12.63 -3.51
C ARG A 96 -10.57 -12.33 -3.97
N PRO A 97 -11.44 -13.33 -4.22
CA PRO A 97 -12.70 -13.14 -4.95
C PRO A 97 -13.57 -11.98 -4.45
N HIS A 98 -13.90 -11.96 -3.15
CA HIS A 98 -14.75 -10.91 -2.58
C HIS A 98 -14.09 -9.53 -2.59
N LEU A 99 -12.78 -9.46 -2.37
CA LEU A 99 -12.06 -8.18 -2.41
C LEU A 99 -11.97 -7.67 -3.85
N ARG A 100 -11.64 -8.55 -4.81
CA ARG A 100 -11.61 -8.22 -6.24
C ARG A 100 -12.96 -7.67 -6.71
N THR A 101 -14.06 -8.37 -6.41
CA THR A 101 -15.41 -7.89 -6.74
C THR A 101 -15.69 -6.52 -6.15
N TYR A 102 -15.27 -6.26 -4.91
CA TYR A 102 -15.43 -4.93 -4.29
C TYR A 102 -14.58 -3.86 -5.00
N LEU A 103 -13.29 -4.15 -5.26
CA LEU A 103 -12.36 -3.24 -5.93
C LEU A 103 -12.78 -2.90 -7.37
N GLU A 104 -13.51 -3.79 -8.04
CA GLU A 104 -14.05 -3.59 -9.39
C GLU A 104 -15.46 -2.94 -9.38
N SER A 105 -16.07 -2.76 -8.21
CA SER A 105 -17.43 -2.21 -8.10
C SER A 105 -17.47 -0.69 -8.23
N ALA A 106 -18.59 -0.14 -8.71
CA ALA A 106 -18.87 1.30 -8.76
C ALA A 106 -18.73 1.97 -7.38
N ALA A 107 -19.10 1.26 -6.30
CA ALA A 107 -18.97 1.77 -4.93
C ALA A 107 -17.51 2.07 -4.52
N HIS A 108 -16.53 1.41 -5.15
CA HIS A 108 -15.11 1.70 -4.98
C HIS A 108 -14.60 2.65 -6.08
N CYS A 109 -14.82 2.32 -7.35
CA CYS A 109 -14.24 3.03 -8.49
C CYS A 109 -14.75 4.47 -8.66
N ASP A 110 -15.99 4.76 -8.27
CA ASP A 110 -16.59 6.10 -8.46
C ASP A 110 -16.19 7.07 -7.33
N ARG A 111 -15.41 6.60 -6.34
CA ARG A 111 -14.93 7.44 -5.24
C ARG A 111 -13.49 7.89 -5.50
N PRO A 112 -13.18 9.19 -5.34
CA PRO A 112 -11.79 9.62 -5.36
C PRO A 112 -11.05 9.02 -4.16
N ILE A 113 -9.74 8.77 -4.32
CA ILE A 113 -8.89 8.28 -3.23
C ILE A 113 -8.84 9.31 -2.10
N ASN A 114 -8.67 10.59 -2.44
CA ASN A 114 -8.61 11.70 -1.49
C ASN A 114 -9.61 12.80 -1.85
N GLY A 115 -10.11 13.51 -0.83
CA GLY A 115 -11.15 14.53 -1.01
C GLY A 115 -10.70 15.81 -1.75
N ASN A 116 -9.42 15.98 -2.04
CA ASN A 116 -8.87 17.16 -2.72
C ASN A 116 -8.48 16.93 -4.19
N GLY A 117 -8.85 15.78 -4.77
CA GLY A 117 -8.59 15.43 -6.17
C GLY A 117 -7.14 15.03 -6.49
N LYS A 118 -6.25 14.99 -5.48
CA LYS A 118 -4.86 14.53 -5.62
C LYS A 118 -4.76 13.05 -5.25
N GLN A 119 -3.87 12.32 -5.90
CA GLN A 119 -3.71 10.87 -5.68
C GLN A 119 -2.30 10.38 -6.01
#